data_AF-A0A916Y406-F1
#
_entry.id   AF-A0A916Y406-F1
#
_cell.length_a   1.000
_cell.length_b   1.000
_cell.length_c   1.000
_cell.angle_alpha   90.00
_cell.angle_beta   90.00
_cell.angle_gamma   90.00
#
_symmetry.space_group_name_H-M   'P 1'
#
loop_
_entity.id
_entity.type
_entity.pdbx_description
1 polymer ?
#
loop_
_entity_poly.entity_id
_entity_poly.type
_entity_poly.pdbx_seq_one_letter_code
_entity_poly.pdbx_strand_id
1 'polypeptide(L)'
;MSVFAAPNAVLVLIALVLSAMPASATEPGGSVVRIGPSRPADTGANTPGNRETVRSAADAAPKDCVGDYLAALKRIRQTEFAALSSKPDAVSGGDLSLPGTLVFAPKPAPRSRVEMAALSTAAALAKGRGQPMPSADARWVAERLRSDLSDYLGQKPTPYLCGGVPQYIETLRKFAARAGTDPQRLKSLVEAQETATRRSVEAAFAAMKPVATPRFAPADRPNEASDSVPTSALDTAPTGAISGLRPSAGLSRAETTGTTPPAAELPGDPDLPPLKPLPPRSLATPADRAGAIDDLLTETRRAGFLAAAPTDDGAAPPAGEPVLQRLFVARAALRADPRAAGEESLRPLLAAFADIEALDYLQRAAGQKGDPQARAVAATFDAILSAQKTECTCGG
;
A
#
# COMPACT_ATOMS: atom_id res chain seq x y z
N MET A 1 -21.78 -4.60 54.23
CA MET A 1 -22.99 -3.81 53.93
C MET A 1 -22.71 -2.99 52.67
N SER A 2 -23.53 -3.21 51.64
CA SER A 2 -23.81 -2.35 50.46
C SER A 2 -22.63 -1.94 49.58
N VAL A 3 -22.34 -2.60 48.44
CA VAL A 3 -23.09 -2.63 47.15
C VAL A 3 -23.22 -1.24 46.50
N PHE A 4 -22.47 -0.99 45.42
CA PHE A 4 -22.99 -0.38 44.20
C PHE A 4 -22.15 -0.82 42.99
N ALA A 5 -22.73 -1.74 42.22
CA ALA A 5 -22.31 -2.11 40.89
C ALA A 5 -23.04 -1.20 39.89
N ALA A 6 -22.34 -0.77 38.84
CA ALA A 6 -22.96 -0.17 37.66
C ALA A 6 -22.33 -0.80 36.41
N PRO A 7 -23.08 -1.56 35.59
CA PRO A 7 -22.62 -2.00 34.29
C PRO A 7 -23.07 -0.99 33.22
N ASN A 8 -22.11 -0.37 32.54
CA ASN A 8 -22.36 0.36 31.29
C ASN A 8 -22.57 -0.67 30.16
N ALA A 9 -23.84 -0.92 29.83
CA ALA A 9 -24.23 -1.65 28.64
C ALA A 9 -24.02 -0.76 27.40
N VAL A 10 -22.95 -1.00 26.65
CA VAL A 10 -22.76 -0.42 25.31
C VAL A 10 -23.38 -1.37 24.30
N LEU A 11 -24.57 -1.00 23.83
CA LEU A 11 -25.34 -1.70 22.81
C LEU A 11 -24.80 -1.28 21.43
N VAL A 12 -23.93 -2.09 20.84
CA VAL A 12 -23.42 -1.89 19.47
C VAL A 12 -24.44 -2.46 18.48
N LEU A 13 -25.20 -1.55 17.87
CA LEU A 13 -26.16 -1.87 16.82
C LEU A 13 -25.41 -2.02 15.49
N ILE A 14 -25.11 -3.25 15.09
CA ILE A 14 -24.56 -3.55 13.75
C ILE A 14 -25.72 -3.56 12.76
N ALA A 15 -25.92 -2.44 12.07
CA ALA A 15 -26.80 -2.37 10.92
C ALA A 15 -26.12 -3.06 9.71
N LEU A 16 -26.58 -4.27 9.41
CA LEU A 16 -26.20 -5.04 8.24
C LEU A 16 -26.93 -4.47 7.01
N VAL A 17 -26.27 -3.61 6.25
CA VAL A 17 -26.77 -3.16 4.94
C VAL A 17 -26.46 -4.25 3.92
N LEU A 18 -27.46 -5.08 3.66
CA LEU A 18 -27.48 -6.07 2.59
C LEU A 18 -27.78 -5.34 1.27
N SER A 19 -26.74 -4.89 0.57
CA SER A 19 -26.89 -4.35 -0.78
C SER A 19 -27.13 -5.49 -1.77
N ALA A 20 -28.37 -5.64 -2.21
CA ALA A 20 -28.78 -6.49 -3.31
C ALA A 20 -28.01 -6.12 -4.59
N MET A 21 -27.31 -7.09 -5.18
CA MET A 21 -26.81 -6.97 -6.55
C MET A 21 -27.87 -7.50 -7.51
N PRO A 22 -28.20 -6.77 -8.60
CA PRO A 22 -29.10 -7.27 -9.62
C PRO A 22 -28.39 -8.37 -10.42
N ALA A 23 -29.07 -9.52 -10.51
CA ALA A 23 -28.79 -10.53 -11.52
C ALA A 23 -29.05 -9.92 -12.91
N SER A 24 -28.08 -10.05 -13.81
CA SER A 24 -28.27 -9.84 -15.23
C SER A 24 -27.55 -10.97 -15.95
N ALA A 25 -28.35 -11.95 -16.37
CA ALA A 25 -27.96 -12.98 -17.31
C ALA A 25 -28.34 -12.52 -18.71
N THR A 26 -27.39 -12.56 -19.64
CA THR A 26 -27.60 -12.95 -21.05
C THR A 26 -26.25 -13.15 -21.75
N GLU A 27 -25.86 -14.41 -21.91
CA GLU A 27 -25.09 -14.90 -23.07
C GLU A 27 -25.94 -14.72 -24.37
N PRO A 28 -25.41 -14.84 -25.62
CA PRO A 28 -24.28 -15.70 -26.02
C PRO A 28 -23.36 -15.17 -27.14
N GLY A 29 -22.19 -15.80 -27.29
CA GLY A 29 -21.41 -15.73 -28.54
C GLY A 29 -19.91 -15.89 -28.33
N GLY A 30 -19.36 -17.04 -28.73
CA GLY A 30 -17.93 -17.26 -28.60
C GLY A 30 -17.41 -18.62 -29.10
N SER A 31 -17.70 -18.92 -30.37
CA SER A 31 -16.92 -19.78 -31.29
C SER A 31 -16.06 -20.91 -30.70
N VAL A 32 -16.55 -22.15 -30.87
CA VAL A 32 -15.74 -23.37 -30.77
C VAL A 32 -14.87 -23.48 -32.03
N VAL A 33 -13.57 -23.22 -31.90
CA VAL A 33 -12.59 -23.57 -32.94
C VAL A 33 -12.35 -25.09 -32.88
N ARG A 34 -12.98 -25.84 -33.78
CA ARG A 34 -12.60 -27.22 -34.10
C ARG A 34 -11.34 -27.20 -34.98
N ILE A 35 -10.20 -27.57 -34.41
CA ILE A 35 -9.02 -27.94 -35.20
C ILE A 35 -9.23 -29.38 -35.67
N GLY A 36 -9.67 -29.55 -36.91
CA GLY A 36 -9.68 -30.85 -37.58
C GLY A 36 -8.26 -31.24 -38.03
N PRO A 37 -7.91 -32.53 -38.08
CA PRO A 37 -6.64 -32.97 -38.63
C PRO A 37 -6.65 -32.81 -40.16
N SER A 38 -5.73 -31.98 -40.65
CA SER A 38 -5.42 -31.85 -42.08
C SER A 38 -4.81 -33.15 -42.59
N ARG A 39 -5.56 -33.84 -43.45
CA ARG A 39 -5.12 -34.97 -44.26
C ARG A 39 -4.26 -34.45 -45.43
N PRO A 40 -3.09 -35.04 -45.71
CA PRO A 40 -2.55 -35.08 -47.04
C PRO A 40 -2.93 -36.42 -47.70
N ALA A 41 -3.58 -36.35 -48.86
CA ALA A 41 -3.56 -37.39 -49.89
C ALA A 41 -2.27 -37.19 -50.69
N ASP A 42 -1.44 -38.23 -50.89
CA ASP A 42 -1.24 -39.01 -52.13
C ASP A 42 0.31 -39.11 -52.27
N THR A 43 1.01 -40.07 -52.86
CA THR A 43 0.74 -41.25 -53.70
C THR A 43 2.05 -42.05 -53.73
N GLY A 44 1.96 -43.38 -53.83
CA GLY A 44 2.85 -44.23 -54.65
C GLY A 44 4.34 -44.40 -54.30
N ALA A 45 4.73 -45.63 -53.93
CA ALA A 45 5.71 -46.45 -54.65
C ALA A 45 5.98 -47.76 -53.89
N ASN A 46 5.43 -48.86 -54.39
CA ASN A 46 5.82 -50.22 -54.02
C ASN A 46 7.29 -50.45 -54.42
N THR A 47 8.17 -50.68 -53.45
CA THR A 47 9.50 -51.25 -53.65
C THR A 47 9.63 -52.49 -52.78
N PRO A 48 9.69 -53.72 -53.34
CA PRO A 48 10.00 -54.91 -52.58
C PRO A 48 11.52 -55.16 -52.63
N GLY A 49 12.23 -54.95 -51.52
CA GLY A 49 13.66 -55.27 -51.49
C GLY A 49 14.38 -54.78 -50.24
N ASN A 50 14.38 -55.61 -49.21
CA ASN A 50 15.51 -55.94 -48.31
C ASN A 50 14.99 -56.26 -46.91
N ARG A 51 14.78 -57.55 -46.67
CA ARG A 51 14.81 -58.14 -45.33
C ARG A 51 16.25 -58.11 -44.84
N GLU A 52 16.67 -56.95 -44.36
CA GLU A 52 17.82 -56.88 -43.49
C GLU A 52 17.32 -57.04 -42.06
N THR A 53 17.80 -58.10 -41.43
CA THR A 53 17.54 -58.51 -40.06
C THR A 53 18.02 -57.43 -39.09
N VAL A 54 17.18 -56.41 -38.88
CA VAL A 54 17.27 -55.56 -37.69
C VAL A 54 16.97 -56.47 -36.51
N ARG A 55 18.05 -56.90 -35.85
CA ARG A 55 18.02 -57.48 -34.51
C ARG A 55 17.04 -56.67 -33.68
N SER A 56 15.98 -57.36 -33.26
CA SER A 56 15.07 -57.00 -32.20
C SER A 56 15.85 -56.26 -31.09
N ALA A 57 15.77 -54.93 -31.13
CA ALA A 57 16.04 -54.12 -29.96
C ALA A 57 15.02 -54.61 -28.94
N ALA A 58 15.53 -55.14 -27.84
CA ALA A 58 14.79 -55.76 -26.77
C ALA A 58 13.48 -55.00 -26.48
N ASP A 59 12.42 -55.79 -26.25
CA ASP A 59 11.10 -55.41 -25.76
C ASP A 59 11.17 -54.49 -24.53
N ALA A 60 11.55 -53.22 -24.72
CA ALA A 60 11.31 -52.18 -23.75
C ALA A 60 9.81 -51.94 -23.79
N ALA A 61 9.10 -52.49 -22.80
CA ALA A 61 7.69 -52.25 -22.59
C ALA A 61 7.38 -50.76 -22.82
N PRO A 62 6.30 -50.40 -23.53
CA PRO A 62 5.96 -49.01 -23.79
C PRO A 62 5.94 -48.27 -22.45
N LYS A 63 6.79 -47.24 -22.32
CA LYS A 63 6.90 -46.46 -21.08
C LYS A 63 5.50 -45.94 -20.72
N ASP A 64 5.04 -46.27 -19.51
CA ASP A 64 3.80 -45.72 -18.97
C ASP A 64 4.05 -44.31 -18.40
N CYS A 65 4.38 -43.36 -19.29
CA CYS A 65 4.67 -41.98 -18.91
C CYS A 65 3.52 -41.33 -18.13
N VAL A 66 2.28 -41.74 -18.39
CA VAL A 66 1.11 -41.22 -17.65
C VAL A 66 1.12 -41.74 -16.22
N GLY A 67 1.42 -43.02 -16.01
CA GLY A 67 1.62 -43.61 -14.69
C GLY A 67 2.75 -42.95 -13.90
N ASP A 68 3.90 -42.73 -14.55
CA ASP A 68 5.07 -42.09 -13.94
C ASP A 68 4.80 -40.63 -13.54
N TYR A 69 4.17 -39.86 -14.44
CA TYR A 69 3.77 -38.49 -14.14
C TYR A 69 2.73 -38.44 -13.01
N LEU A 70 1.74 -39.34 -12.99
CA LEU A 70 0.77 -39.44 -11.90
C LEU A 70 1.45 -39.76 -10.56
N ALA A 71 2.44 -40.65 -10.55
CA ALA A 71 3.23 -40.93 -9.35
C ALA A 71 3.99 -39.69 -8.87
N ALA A 72 4.54 -38.89 -9.80
CA ALA A 72 5.17 -37.61 -9.48
C ALA A 72 4.18 -36.60 -8.88
N LEU A 73 2.97 -36.45 -9.44
CA LEU A 73 1.93 -35.57 -8.88
C LEU A 73 1.54 -35.97 -7.45
N LYS A 74 1.45 -37.27 -7.16
CA LYS A 74 1.19 -37.76 -5.80
C LYS A 74 2.31 -37.41 -4.83
N ARG A 75 3.58 -37.48 -5.26
CA ARG A 75 4.72 -37.03 -4.45
C ARG A 75 4.62 -35.53 -4.18
N ILE A 76 4.39 -34.72 -5.22
CA ILE A 76 4.25 -33.26 -5.10
C ILE A 76 3.15 -32.87 -4.11
N ARG A 77 2.04 -33.63 -4.13
CA ARG A 77 0.94 -33.45 -3.17
C ARG A 77 1.38 -33.63 -1.71
N GLN A 78 2.29 -34.57 -1.46
CA GLN A 78 2.78 -34.92 -0.13
C GLN A 78 3.93 -34.02 0.35
N THR A 79 4.64 -33.37 -0.57
CA THR A 79 5.81 -32.53 -0.28
C THR A 79 5.50 -31.04 -0.44
N GLU A 80 5.53 -30.51 -1.67
CA GLU A 80 5.43 -29.06 -1.93
C GLU A 80 4.03 -28.52 -1.62
N PHE A 81 2.98 -29.25 -2.00
CA PHE A 81 1.60 -28.82 -1.76
C PHE A 81 1.19 -28.99 -0.29
N ALA A 82 1.84 -29.88 0.47
CA ALA A 82 1.51 -30.10 1.87
C ALA A 82 1.61 -28.81 2.68
N ALA A 83 2.63 -27.98 2.41
CA ALA A 83 2.82 -26.66 3.01
C ALA A 83 1.71 -25.64 2.69
N LEU A 84 0.97 -25.82 1.58
CA LEU A 84 -0.20 -25.01 1.24
C LEU A 84 -1.50 -25.52 1.88
N SER A 85 -1.56 -26.83 2.10
CA SER A 85 -2.74 -27.54 2.59
C SER A 85 -2.86 -27.54 4.10
N SER A 86 -1.74 -27.42 4.82
CA SER A 86 -1.76 -27.14 6.26
C SER A 86 -2.54 -25.85 6.45
N LYS A 87 -3.63 -25.91 7.25
CA LYS A 87 -4.30 -24.69 7.70
C LYS A 87 -3.18 -23.79 8.23
N PRO A 88 -3.05 -22.55 7.74
CA PRO A 88 -2.09 -21.63 8.34
C PRO A 88 -2.42 -21.66 9.83
N ASP A 89 -1.45 -22.09 10.65
CA ASP A 89 -1.65 -22.14 12.09
C ASP A 89 -2.25 -20.78 12.47
N ALA A 90 -3.32 -20.79 13.26
CA ALA A 90 -4.05 -19.59 13.68
C ALA A 90 -3.15 -18.60 14.49
N VAL A 91 -1.85 -18.87 14.56
CA VAL A 91 -0.75 -18.10 15.14
C VAL A 91 -0.41 -16.83 14.33
N SER A 92 -1.02 -16.56 13.17
CA SER A 92 -0.83 -15.29 12.42
C SER A 92 -1.49 -14.07 13.08
N GLY A 93 -1.23 -13.82 14.36
CA GLY A 93 -1.59 -12.58 15.07
C GLY A 93 -0.72 -11.37 14.70
N GLY A 94 0.16 -11.53 13.69
CA GLY A 94 1.24 -10.60 13.37
C GLY A 94 2.19 -10.37 14.54
N ASP A 95 3.07 -9.39 14.40
CA ASP A 95 3.99 -9.00 15.47
C ASP A 95 3.23 -8.29 16.60
N LEU A 96 3.14 -8.94 17.77
CA LEU A 96 2.43 -8.41 18.93
C LEU A 96 3.04 -7.13 19.50
N SER A 97 4.28 -6.80 19.15
CA SER A 97 4.90 -5.53 19.52
C SER A 97 4.31 -4.34 18.73
N LEU A 98 3.65 -4.62 17.60
CA LEU A 98 3.04 -3.59 16.78
C LEU A 98 1.64 -3.23 17.27
N PRO A 99 1.26 -1.94 17.25
CA PRO A 99 0.01 -1.45 17.83
C PRO A 99 -1.27 -1.95 17.15
N GLY A 100 -1.19 -2.54 15.97
CA GLY A 100 -2.38 -2.95 15.20
C GLY A 100 -3.11 -1.80 14.50
N THR A 101 -2.62 -0.57 14.64
CA THR A 101 -3.15 0.65 14.00
C THR A 101 -2.01 1.66 13.85
N LEU A 102 -2.15 2.64 12.95
CA LEU A 102 -1.18 3.73 12.85
C LEU A 102 -1.27 4.63 14.09
N VAL A 103 -0.12 4.99 14.67
CA VAL A 103 0.03 5.95 15.77
C VAL A 103 -0.48 7.32 15.34
N PHE A 104 -0.14 7.73 14.11
CA PHE A 104 -0.62 8.93 13.45
C PHE A 104 -1.46 8.59 12.22
N ALA A 105 -2.76 8.91 12.29
CA ALA A 105 -3.64 8.70 11.15
C ALA A 105 -3.29 9.69 10.01
N PRO A 106 -3.15 9.22 8.76
CA PRO A 106 -2.90 10.10 7.63
C PRO A 106 -4.10 11.03 7.43
N LYS A 107 -3.84 12.34 7.35
CA LYS A 107 -4.88 13.33 7.07
C LYS A 107 -5.22 13.33 5.57
N PRO A 108 -6.49 13.58 5.19
CA PRO A 108 -6.86 13.77 3.80
C PRO A 108 -6.06 14.92 3.18
N ALA A 109 -5.32 14.61 2.11
CA ALA A 109 -4.56 15.58 1.33
C ALA A 109 -4.61 15.15 -0.15
N PRO A 110 -4.47 16.09 -1.11
CA PRO A 110 -4.30 15.73 -2.51
C PRO A 110 -3.07 14.85 -2.67
N ARG A 111 -3.28 13.61 -3.10
CA ARG A 111 -2.25 12.59 -3.26
C ARG A 111 -2.41 11.88 -4.60
N SER A 112 -1.30 11.40 -5.13
CA SER A 112 -1.34 10.58 -6.34
C SER A 112 -2.03 9.22 -6.05
N ARG A 113 -2.51 8.54 -7.10
CA ARG A 113 -3.11 7.21 -6.96
C ARG A 113 -2.17 6.21 -6.30
N VAL A 114 -0.87 6.31 -6.60
CA VAL A 114 0.16 5.41 -6.06
C VAL A 114 0.42 5.72 -4.59
N GLU A 115 0.48 6.99 -4.18
CA GLU A 115 0.59 7.39 -2.77
C GLU A 115 -0.60 6.92 -1.94
N MET A 116 -1.82 7.04 -2.48
CA MET A 116 -3.03 6.54 -1.83
C MET A 116 -3.00 5.01 -1.67
N ALA A 117 -2.49 4.29 -2.68
CA ALA A 117 -2.28 2.85 -2.58
C ALA A 117 -1.22 2.52 -1.51
N ALA A 118 -0.13 3.27 -1.43
CA ALA A 118 0.93 3.07 -0.45
C ALA A 118 0.42 3.27 0.99
N LEU A 119 -0.33 4.33 1.25
CA LEU A 119 -0.98 4.57 2.55
C LEU A 119 -1.98 3.48 2.92
N SER A 120 -2.82 3.05 1.95
CA SER A 120 -3.78 1.97 2.18
C SER A 120 -3.08 0.66 2.53
N THR A 121 -2.01 0.32 1.80
CA THR A 121 -1.17 -0.85 2.11
C THR A 121 -0.49 -0.72 3.47
N ALA A 122 0.07 0.45 3.82
CA ALA A 122 0.67 0.68 5.13
C ALA A 122 -0.36 0.55 6.27
N ALA A 123 -1.57 1.06 6.10
CA ALA A 123 -2.67 0.90 7.06
C ALA A 123 -3.11 -0.57 7.20
N ALA A 124 -3.16 -1.31 6.10
CA ALA A 124 -3.45 -2.75 6.12
C ALA A 124 -2.34 -3.54 6.83
N LEU A 125 -1.07 -3.18 6.63
CA LEU A 125 0.07 -3.75 7.34
C LEU A 125 0.04 -3.42 8.84
N ALA A 126 -0.27 -2.18 9.21
CA ALA A 126 -0.46 -1.80 10.60
C ALA A 126 -1.56 -2.63 11.26
N LYS A 127 -2.70 -2.79 10.58
CA LYS A 127 -3.82 -3.64 11.04
C LYS A 127 -3.44 -5.12 11.16
N GLY A 128 -2.65 -5.62 10.22
CA GLY A 128 -2.09 -6.97 10.23
C GLY A 128 -0.87 -7.13 11.13
N ARG A 129 -0.51 -6.10 11.91
CA ARG A 129 0.69 -6.11 12.77
C ARG A 129 1.93 -6.54 12.00
N GLY A 130 2.23 -5.82 10.93
CA GLY A 130 3.39 -6.03 10.08
C GLY A 130 3.25 -7.18 9.09
N GLN A 131 2.19 -7.99 9.18
CA GLN A 131 1.87 -9.00 8.18
C GLN A 131 0.94 -8.41 7.12
N PRO A 132 1.17 -8.68 5.82
CA PRO A 132 0.24 -8.29 4.78
C PRO A 132 -1.08 -9.02 5.02
N MET A 133 -2.14 -8.28 5.35
CA MET A 133 -3.46 -8.88 5.45
C MET A 133 -4.02 -9.06 4.04
N PRO A 134 -4.27 -10.31 3.59
CA PRO A 134 -4.87 -10.52 2.29
C PRO A 134 -6.27 -9.89 2.27
N SER A 135 -6.56 -9.15 1.20
CA SER A 135 -7.92 -8.65 0.94
C SER A 135 -8.92 -9.80 0.87
N ALA A 136 -10.22 -9.52 0.98
CA ALA A 136 -11.24 -10.57 0.82
C ALA A 136 -11.09 -11.30 -0.54
N ASP A 137 -10.80 -10.54 -1.59
CA ASP A 137 -10.50 -11.07 -2.92
C ASP A 137 -9.22 -11.92 -2.92
N ALA A 138 -8.12 -11.44 -2.35
CA ALA A 138 -6.88 -12.21 -2.26
C ALA A 138 -7.05 -13.53 -1.48
N ARG A 139 -7.83 -13.51 -0.39
CA ARG A 139 -8.19 -14.72 0.36
C ARG A 139 -9.00 -15.69 -0.49
N TRP A 140 -9.99 -15.19 -1.22
CA TRP A 140 -10.80 -16.00 -2.12
C TRP A 140 -9.96 -16.61 -3.25
N VAL A 141 -9.09 -15.81 -3.89
CA VAL A 141 -8.19 -16.30 -4.94
C VAL A 141 -7.21 -17.35 -4.39
N ALA A 142 -6.65 -17.12 -3.19
CA ALA A 142 -5.75 -18.08 -2.55
C ALA A 142 -6.46 -19.41 -2.22
N GLU A 143 -7.70 -19.36 -1.73
CA GLU A 143 -8.53 -20.54 -1.49
C GLU A 143 -8.84 -21.27 -2.79
N ARG A 144 -9.27 -20.54 -3.82
CA ARG A 144 -9.57 -21.08 -5.13
C ARG A 144 -8.35 -21.77 -5.74
N LEU A 145 -7.18 -21.12 -5.65
CA LEU A 145 -5.94 -21.66 -6.15
C LEU A 145 -5.52 -22.94 -5.41
N ARG A 146 -5.72 -23.00 -4.08
CA ARG A 146 -5.48 -24.22 -3.30
C ARG A 146 -6.41 -25.36 -3.74
N SER A 147 -7.69 -25.07 -3.96
CA SER A 147 -8.65 -26.05 -4.47
C SER A 147 -8.26 -26.56 -5.86
N ASP A 148 -7.99 -25.66 -6.80
CA ASP A 148 -7.64 -26.02 -8.18
C ASP A 148 -6.35 -26.86 -8.23
N LEU A 149 -5.34 -26.52 -7.41
CA LEU A 149 -4.12 -27.32 -7.26
C LEU A 149 -4.37 -28.69 -6.62
N SER A 150 -5.20 -28.76 -5.58
CA SER A 150 -5.57 -30.03 -4.94
C SER A 150 -6.27 -30.97 -5.94
N ASP A 151 -7.20 -30.42 -6.73
CA ASP A 151 -7.94 -31.16 -7.74
C ASP A 151 -7.00 -31.63 -8.85
N TYR A 152 -6.10 -30.78 -9.33
CA TYR A 152 -5.08 -31.12 -10.33
C TYR A 152 -4.16 -32.25 -9.85
N LEU A 153 -3.62 -32.14 -8.63
CA LEU A 153 -2.73 -33.14 -8.04
C LEU A 153 -3.47 -34.44 -7.66
N GLY A 154 -4.80 -34.41 -7.60
CA GLY A 154 -5.68 -35.54 -7.30
C GLY A 154 -6.30 -36.23 -8.53
N GLN A 155 -5.95 -35.78 -9.75
CA GLN A 155 -6.55 -36.33 -10.97
C GLN A 155 -6.26 -37.83 -11.13
N LYS A 156 -7.22 -38.54 -11.73
CA LYS A 156 -7.06 -39.93 -12.16
C LYS A 156 -6.20 -39.98 -13.43
N PRO A 157 -5.54 -41.11 -13.74
CA PRO A 157 -4.79 -41.22 -14.99
C PRO A 157 -5.73 -40.99 -16.19
N THR A 158 -5.33 -40.10 -17.08
CA THR A 158 -6.01 -39.84 -18.35
C THR A 158 -4.98 -39.73 -19.47
N PRO A 159 -5.34 -40.05 -20.72
CA PRO A 159 -4.40 -39.93 -21.85
C PRO A 159 -3.97 -38.48 -22.13
N TYR A 160 -4.68 -37.49 -21.58
CA TYR A 160 -4.41 -36.06 -21.79
C TYR A 160 -3.63 -35.41 -20.64
N LEU A 161 -3.25 -36.16 -19.60
CA LEU A 161 -2.65 -35.61 -18.36
C LEU A 161 -1.34 -34.84 -18.62
N CYS A 162 -0.58 -35.25 -19.64
CA CYS A 162 0.66 -34.61 -20.04
C CYS A 162 0.49 -33.38 -20.95
N GLY A 163 -0.73 -33.14 -21.47
CA GLY A 163 -1.03 -32.07 -22.41
C GLY A 163 -1.39 -30.75 -21.73
N GLY A 164 -0.92 -29.62 -22.27
CA GLY A 164 -1.36 -28.28 -21.85
C GLY A 164 -0.93 -27.83 -20.45
N VAL A 165 -0.11 -28.60 -19.74
CA VAL A 165 0.35 -28.28 -18.37
C VAL A 165 1.05 -26.92 -18.28
N PRO A 166 1.98 -26.54 -19.18
CA PRO A 166 2.61 -25.21 -19.10
C PRO A 166 1.62 -24.05 -19.19
N GLN A 167 0.62 -24.14 -20.08
CA GLN A 167 -0.41 -23.11 -20.26
C GLN A 167 -1.34 -23.02 -19.05
N TYR A 168 -1.67 -24.16 -18.45
CA TYR A 168 -2.45 -24.21 -17.22
C TYR A 168 -1.71 -23.55 -16.05
N ILE A 169 -0.45 -23.92 -15.81
CA ILE A 169 0.38 -23.33 -14.75
C ILE A 169 0.61 -21.83 -14.95
N GLU A 170 0.80 -21.39 -16.19
CA GLU A 170 0.91 -19.96 -16.51
C GLU A 170 -0.38 -19.18 -16.16
N THR A 171 -1.54 -19.80 -16.39
CA THR A 171 -2.83 -19.23 -16.00
C THR A 171 -2.94 -19.12 -14.47
N LEU A 172 -2.56 -20.17 -13.74
CA LEU A 172 -2.55 -20.15 -12.27
C LEU A 172 -1.54 -19.13 -11.70
N ARG A 173 -0.39 -18.94 -12.33
CA ARG A 173 0.59 -17.90 -11.94
C ARG A 173 -0.02 -16.49 -12.03
N LYS A 174 -0.80 -16.21 -13.08
CA LYS A 174 -1.52 -14.93 -13.21
C LYS A 174 -2.54 -14.71 -12.10
N PHE A 175 -3.23 -15.77 -11.67
CA PHE A 175 -4.13 -15.69 -10.51
C PHE A 175 -3.35 -15.51 -9.19
N ALA A 176 -2.28 -16.26 -8.98
CA ALA A 176 -1.42 -16.15 -7.80
C ALA A 176 -0.84 -14.73 -7.65
N ALA A 177 -0.41 -14.12 -8.75
CA ALA A 177 0.08 -12.74 -8.77
C ALA A 177 -0.97 -11.70 -8.34
N ARG A 178 -2.27 -11.99 -8.51
CA ARG A 178 -3.36 -11.14 -8.01
C ARG A 178 -3.59 -11.30 -6.51
N ALA A 179 -3.35 -12.49 -5.97
CA ALA A 179 -3.53 -12.79 -4.55
C ALA A 179 -2.34 -12.35 -3.68
N GLY A 180 -1.12 -12.43 -4.22
CA GLY A 180 0.11 -12.12 -3.50
C GLY A 180 0.43 -10.63 -3.42
N THR A 181 1.26 -10.27 -2.44
CA THR A 181 1.95 -8.98 -2.45
C THR A 181 3.11 -9.08 -3.44
N ASP A 182 2.89 -8.62 -4.67
CA ASP A 182 3.94 -8.52 -5.68
C ASP A 182 5.12 -7.68 -5.14
N PRO A 183 6.35 -8.25 -5.03
CA PRO A 183 7.52 -7.53 -4.54
C PRO A 183 7.83 -6.27 -5.34
N GLN A 184 7.59 -6.29 -6.66
CA GLN A 184 7.84 -5.16 -7.52
C GLN A 184 6.84 -4.03 -7.25
N ARG A 185 5.56 -4.39 -7.07
CA ARG A 185 4.55 -3.46 -6.58
C ARG A 185 4.94 -2.88 -5.22
N LEU A 186 5.33 -3.70 -4.25
CA LEU A 186 5.74 -3.21 -2.93
C LEU A 186 6.93 -2.24 -3.03
N LYS A 187 7.92 -2.54 -3.87
CA LYS A 187 9.04 -1.63 -4.15
C LYS A 187 8.56 -0.29 -4.69
N SER A 188 7.68 -0.28 -5.70
CA SER A 188 7.12 0.98 -6.22
C SER A 188 6.31 1.77 -5.17
N LEU A 189 5.61 1.08 -4.26
CA LEU A 189 4.90 1.74 -3.15
C LEU A 189 5.89 2.36 -2.15
N VAL A 190 7.00 1.69 -1.85
CA VAL A 190 8.09 2.23 -1.00
C VAL A 190 8.68 3.48 -1.63
N GLU A 191 9.05 3.45 -2.91
CA GLU A 191 9.64 4.60 -3.63
C GLU A 191 8.69 5.81 -3.65
N ALA A 192 7.40 5.57 -3.92
CA ALA A 192 6.38 6.61 -3.90
C ALA A 192 6.20 7.20 -2.49
N GLN A 193 6.12 6.35 -1.47
CA GLN A 193 5.95 6.79 -0.09
C GLN A 193 7.19 7.51 0.44
N GLU A 194 8.40 7.10 0.05
CA GLU A 194 9.64 7.79 0.42
C GLU A 194 9.67 9.22 -0.13
N THR A 195 9.25 9.39 -1.39
CA THR A 195 9.11 10.70 -2.03
C THR A 195 8.04 11.55 -1.35
N ALA A 196 6.90 10.97 -0.99
CA ALA A 196 5.87 11.66 -0.22
C ALA A 196 6.37 12.07 1.17
N THR A 197 7.09 11.18 1.86
CA THR A 197 7.63 11.42 3.20
C THR A 197 8.63 12.57 3.19
N ARG A 198 9.55 12.61 2.22
CA ARG A 198 10.48 13.74 2.05
C ARG A 198 9.75 15.07 1.93
N ARG A 199 8.75 15.16 1.04
CA ARG A 199 7.94 16.37 0.87
C ARG A 199 7.20 16.77 2.15
N SER A 200 6.63 15.81 2.88
CA SER A 200 5.93 16.10 4.13
C SER A 200 6.87 16.58 5.23
N VAL A 201 8.08 16.00 5.33
CA VAL A 201 9.12 16.46 6.27
C VAL A 201 9.58 17.88 5.92
N GLU A 202 9.85 18.16 4.65
CA GLU A 202 10.22 19.51 4.18
C GLU A 202 9.11 20.53 4.46
N ALA A 203 7.85 20.17 4.19
CA ALA A 203 6.70 21.02 4.48
C ALA A 203 6.53 21.28 5.99
N ALA A 204 6.81 20.30 6.84
CA ALA A 204 6.81 20.47 8.29
C ALA A 204 7.91 21.47 8.73
N PHE A 205 9.15 21.32 8.25
CA PHE A 205 10.20 22.29 8.54
C PHE A 205 9.87 23.68 8.01
N ALA A 206 9.31 23.80 6.81
CA ALA A 206 8.90 25.08 6.24
C ALA A 206 7.81 25.77 7.09
N ALA A 207 6.85 25.01 7.61
CA ALA A 207 5.80 25.54 8.48
C ALA A 207 6.32 26.00 9.85
N MET A 208 7.45 25.44 10.31
CA MET A 208 8.08 25.83 11.57
C MET A 208 9.03 27.02 11.45
N LYS A 209 9.38 27.44 10.23
CA LYS A 209 10.23 28.62 10.03
C LYS A 209 9.50 29.87 10.54
N PRO A 210 10.18 30.75 11.29
CA PRO A 210 9.58 32.01 11.71
C PRO A 210 9.13 32.78 10.47
N VAL A 211 7.88 33.27 10.49
CA VAL A 211 7.36 34.15 9.45
C VAL A 211 8.31 35.34 9.36
N ALA A 212 8.86 35.60 8.17
CA ALA A 212 9.75 36.73 7.97
C ALA A 212 9.03 38.00 8.41
N THR A 213 9.52 38.63 9.48
CA THR A 213 9.00 39.93 9.90
C THR A 213 9.23 40.89 8.74
N PRO A 214 8.20 41.58 8.23
CA PRO A 214 8.38 42.53 7.15
C PRO A 214 9.42 43.57 7.60
N ARG A 215 10.59 43.56 6.97
CA ARG A 215 11.72 44.45 7.31
C ARG A 215 11.40 45.92 7.02
N PHE A 216 10.41 46.16 6.18
CA PHE A 216 9.90 47.49 5.86
C PHE A 216 8.42 47.50 6.19
N ALA A 217 8.05 48.16 7.29
CA ALA A 217 6.72 48.75 7.33
C ALA A 217 6.67 49.77 6.17
N PRO A 218 5.64 49.78 5.31
CA PRO A 218 5.48 50.84 4.33
C PRO A 218 5.61 52.18 5.06
N ALA A 219 6.58 53.00 4.65
CA ALA A 219 6.81 54.33 5.23
C ALA A 219 5.57 55.23 5.07
N ASP A 220 4.73 54.91 4.10
CA ASP A 220 3.45 55.57 3.84
C ASP A 220 2.32 54.85 4.58
N ARG A 221 2.26 55.01 5.91
CA ARG A 221 0.93 55.23 6.49
C ARG A 221 0.62 56.70 6.24
N PRO A 222 -0.37 57.06 5.41
CA PRO A 222 -0.80 58.44 5.34
C PRO A 222 -1.12 58.87 6.77
N ASN A 223 -0.40 59.89 7.24
CA ASN A 223 -0.64 60.51 8.53
C ASN A 223 -2.15 60.75 8.67
N GLU A 224 -2.71 60.40 9.83
CA GLU A 224 -4.06 60.75 10.25
C GLU A 224 -4.18 62.27 10.50
N ALA A 225 -3.87 63.06 9.46
CA ALA A 225 -4.06 64.49 9.42
C ALA A 225 -4.84 64.79 8.14
N SER A 226 -6.10 65.17 8.32
CA SER A 226 -7.03 65.73 7.33
C SER A 226 -7.94 64.70 6.64
N ASP A 227 -9.02 64.33 7.31
CA ASP A 227 -10.33 64.84 6.88
C ASP A 227 -11.38 64.57 7.96
N SER A 228 -11.61 65.61 8.76
CA SER A 228 -12.84 65.80 9.51
C SER A 228 -14.02 65.80 8.53
N VAL A 229 -14.64 64.63 8.34
CA VAL A 229 -15.96 64.52 7.72
C VAL A 229 -16.97 65.19 8.67
N PRO A 230 -17.70 66.24 8.25
CA PRO A 230 -18.69 66.86 9.09
C PRO A 230 -19.87 65.89 9.30
N THR A 231 -20.08 65.49 10.55
CA THR A 231 -21.37 65.06 11.07
C THR A 231 -22.37 66.22 10.95
N SER A 232 -23.07 66.29 9.83
CA SER A 232 -24.36 66.98 9.74
C SER A 232 -25.48 65.98 9.92
N ALA A 233 -26.18 66.15 11.04
CA ALA A 233 -27.47 65.57 11.34
C ALA A 233 -28.55 66.05 10.35
N LEU A 234 -29.51 65.17 10.07
CA LEU A 234 -30.95 65.37 9.82
C LEU A 234 -31.44 64.09 9.12
N ASP A 235 -32.60 63.48 9.35
CA ASP A 235 -33.62 63.55 10.38
C ASP A 235 -34.59 62.40 10.03
N THR A 236 -35.23 61.80 11.02
CA THR A 236 -36.57 61.15 11.00
C THR A 236 -36.93 60.00 10.03
N ALA A 237 -37.45 58.92 10.66
CA ALA A 237 -38.12 57.68 10.20
C ALA A 237 -39.27 57.86 9.16
N PRO A 238 -39.95 56.83 8.57
CA PRO A 238 -40.17 55.46 9.11
C PRO A 238 -40.23 54.24 8.16
N THR A 239 -40.17 53.07 8.79
CA THR A 239 -40.87 51.79 8.50
C THR A 239 -41.19 51.44 7.04
N GLY A 240 -40.40 50.53 6.46
CA GLY A 240 -40.72 49.85 5.21
C GLY A 240 -39.90 48.57 5.06
N ALA A 241 -40.58 47.42 5.12
CA ALA A 241 -39.99 46.10 4.97
C ALA A 241 -39.24 45.95 3.62
N ILE A 242 -37.97 45.56 3.69
CA ILE A 242 -37.28 44.95 2.54
C ILE A 242 -36.53 43.71 3.05
N SER A 243 -37.27 42.60 3.15
CA SER A 243 -36.71 41.27 2.90
C SER A 243 -36.06 41.30 1.53
N GLY A 244 -34.74 41.11 1.42
CA GLY A 244 -34.14 41.03 0.09
C GLY A 244 -32.63 41.10 -0.06
N LEU A 245 -31.85 41.32 1.00
CA LEU A 245 -30.38 41.34 0.87
C LEU A 245 -29.76 40.10 1.52
N ARG A 246 -29.98 38.95 0.86
CA ARG A 246 -28.97 37.88 0.88
C ARG A 246 -27.74 38.46 0.14
N PRO A 247 -26.53 38.41 0.72
CA PRO A 247 -25.33 38.61 -0.07
C PRO A 247 -25.31 37.53 -1.15
N SER A 248 -25.46 37.97 -2.39
CA SER A 248 -25.34 37.17 -3.59
C SER A 248 -24.03 36.41 -3.58
N ALA A 249 -24.12 35.13 -3.92
CA ALA A 249 -23.04 34.33 -4.44
C ALA A 249 -22.25 35.16 -5.47
N GLY A 250 -21.01 35.48 -5.14
CA GLY A 250 -20.20 36.40 -5.93
C GLY A 250 -18.86 36.76 -5.30
N LEU A 251 -18.32 35.91 -4.43
CA LEU A 251 -16.87 35.86 -4.32
C LEU A 251 -16.41 35.10 -5.56
N SER A 252 -16.14 35.87 -6.62
CA SER A 252 -15.35 35.42 -7.76
C SER A 252 -14.19 34.64 -7.19
N ARG A 253 -14.26 33.31 -7.34
CA ARG A 253 -13.10 32.45 -7.28
C ARG A 253 -12.17 33.05 -8.30
N ALA A 254 -11.21 33.86 -7.84
CA ALA A 254 -10.04 34.14 -8.63
C ALA A 254 -9.51 32.74 -8.96
N GLU A 255 -9.75 32.31 -10.20
CA GLU A 255 -8.90 31.33 -10.84
C GLU A 255 -7.51 31.92 -10.72
N THR A 256 -6.86 31.55 -9.63
CA THR A 256 -5.42 31.50 -9.53
C THR A 256 -5.06 30.37 -10.48
N THR A 257 -5.07 30.67 -11.77
CA THR A 257 -4.08 30.15 -12.70
C THR A 257 -2.75 30.44 -12.03
N GLY A 258 -2.30 29.46 -11.24
CA GLY A 258 -1.08 29.50 -10.47
C GLY A 258 0.11 29.44 -11.42
N THR A 259 0.28 30.48 -12.23
CA THR A 259 1.60 31.03 -12.46
C THR A 259 1.91 31.74 -11.16
N THR A 260 2.50 31.01 -10.21
CA THR A 260 3.27 31.65 -9.16
C THR A 260 4.16 32.66 -9.89
N PRO A 261 4.00 33.98 -9.72
CA PRO A 261 5.04 34.89 -10.20
C PRO A 261 6.33 34.33 -9.61
N PRO A 262 7.41 34.15 -10.41
CA PRO A 262 8.67 33.72 -9.85
C PRO A 262 8.89 34.63 -8.66
N ALA A 263 9.05 34.03 -7.47
CA ALA A 263 9.38 34.77 -6.27
C ALA A 263 10.44 35.74 -6.73
N ALA A 264 10.14 37.04 -6.74
CA ALA A 264 11.11 38.04 -7.15
C ALA A 264 12.25 37.81 -6.17
N GLU A 265 13.28 37.12 -6.64
CA GLU A 265 14.49 36.87 -5.89
C GLU A 265 14.97 38.28 -5.59
N LEU A 266 14.74 38.70 -4.33
CA LEU A 266 15.42 39.87 -3.79
C LEU A 266 16.87 39.70 -4.22
N PRO A 267 17.49 40.72 -4.86
CA PRO A 267 18.87 40.60 -5.32
C PRO A 267 19.68 40.12 -4.13
N GLY A 268 20.06 38.84 -4.19
CA GLY A 268 20.83 38.21 -3.13
C GLY A 268 22.07 39.05 -2.99
N ASP A 269 22.41 39.40 -1.75
CA ASP A 269 23.65 40.12 -1.45
C ASP A 269 24.79 39.44 -2.23
N PRO A 270 25.37 40.10 -3.24
CA PRO A 270 26.31 39.46 -4.18
C PRO A 270 27.59 39.02 -3.47
N ASP A 271 27.82 39.49 -2.24
CA ASP A 271 28.96 39.13 -1.40
C ASP A 271 28.69 37.90 -0.50
N LEU A 272 27.44 37.43 -0.42
CA LEU A 272 27.11 36.19 0.29
C LEU A 272 27.27 35.00 -0.66
N PRO A 273 28.16 34.02 -0.36
CA PRO A 273 28.26 32.82 -1.18
C PRO A 273 26.90 32.11 -1.21
N PRO A 274 26.50 31.55 -2.37
CA PRO A 274 25.20 30.89 -2.50
C PRO A 274 25.04 29.87 -1.38
N LEU A 275 23.97 30.00 -0.60
CA LEU A 275 23.68 29.08 0.49
C LEU A 275 23.60 27.68 -0.10
N LYS A 276 24.58 26.83 0.26
CA LYS A 276 24.61 25.45 -0.20
C LYS A 276 23.30 24.79 0.26
N PRO A 277 22.47 24.24 -0.67
CA PRO A 277 21.26 23.56 -0.26
C PRO A 277 21.65 22.43 0.69
N LEU A 278 20.97 22.34 1.84
CA LEU A 278 21.19 21.24 2.76
C LEU A 278 20.95 19.94 2.00
N PRO A 279 21.84 18.94 2.14
CA PRO A 279 21.63 17.66 1.49
C PRO A 279 20.28 17.08 1.95
N PRO A 280 19.52 16.45 1.04
CA PRO A 280 18.25 15.84 1.41
C PRO A 280 18.51 14.79 2.49
N ARG A 281 17.68 14.81 3.54
CA ARG A 281 17.81 13.87 4.64
C ARG A 281 17.57 12.44 4.14
N SER A 282 18.45 11.52 4.48
CA SER A 282 18.19 10.09 4.28
C SER A 282 16.94 9.69 5.08
N LEU A 283 16.14 8.78 4.52
CA LEU A 283 15.03 8.09 5.18
C LEU A 283 15.10 6.57 4.96
N ALA A 284 16.26 6.09 4.52
CA ALA A 284 16.46 4.71 4.07
C ALA A 284 16.43 3.72 5.23
N THR A 285 17.01 4.09 6.37
CA THR A 285 17.12 3.19 7.53
C THR A 285 16.13 3.55 8.64
N PRO A 286 15.79 2.59 9.53
CA PRO A 286 15.00 2.88 10.72
C PRO A 286 15.61 3.98 11.60
N ALA A 287 16.95 4.03 11.70
CA ALA A 287 17.67 5.06 12.44
C ALA A 287 17.50 6.44 11.81
N ASP A 288 17.55 6.54 10.48
CA ASP A 288 17.34 7.80 9.76
C ASP A 288 15.92 8.36 9.98
N ARG A 289 14.91 7.48 9.93
CA ARG A 289 13.52 7.84 10.20
C ARG A 289 13.29 8.27 11.65
N ALA A 290 13.88 7.56 12.61
CA ALA A 290 13.83 7.93 14.01
C ALA A 290 14.48 9.30 14.25
N GLY A 291 15.67 9.54 13.67
CA GLY A 291 16.34 10.84 13.74
C GLY A 291 15.54 11.96 13.07
N ALA A 292 14.82 11.67 11.97
CA ALA A 292 13.92 12.66 11.36
C ALA A 292 12.78 13.07 12.30
N ILE A 293 12.24 12.14 13.10
CA ILE A 293 11.22 12.43 14.12
C ILE A 293 11.81 13.31 15.23
N ASP A 294 13.01 12.97 15.72
CA ASP A 294 13.68 13.72 16.79
C ASP A 294 13.98 15.17 16.37
N ASP A 295 14.43 15.38 15.14
CA ASP A 295 14.70 16.72 14.61
C ASP A 295 13.42 17.54 14.40
N LEU A 296 12.35 16.90 13.90
CA LEU A 296 11.05 17.55 13.78
C LEU A 296 10.54 18.01 15.14
N LEU A 297 10.63 17.17 16.18
CA LEU A 297 10.26 17.57 17.55
C LEU A 297 11.14 18.68 18.10
N THR A 298 12.45 18.62 17.84
CA THR A 298 13.41 19.64 18.28
C THR A 298 13.08 20.99 17.66
N GLU A 299 12.85 21.04 16.36
CA GLU A 299 12.49 22.29 15.68
C GLU A 299 11.11 22.79 16.08
N THR A 300 10.15 21.88 16.31
CA THR A 300 8.81 22.24 16.81
C THR A 300 8.89 22.96 18.16
N ARG A 301 9.74 22.47 19.07
CA ARG A 301 10.00 23.13 20.37
C ARG A 301 10.71 24.46 20.19
N ARG A 302 11.72 24.51 19.33
CA ARG A 302 12.48 25.73 19.05
C ARG A 302 11.59 26.84 18.50
N ALA A 303 10.64 26.50 17.64
CA ALA A 303 9.68 27.44 17.08
C ALA A 303 8.53 27.80 18.06
N GLY A 304 8.51 27.22 19.27
CA GLY A 304 7.57 27.57 20.33
C GLY A 304 6.19 26.89 20.23
N PHE A 305 6.01 25.96 19.27
CA PHE A 305 4.78 25.18 19.11
C PHE A 305 4.63 24.07 20.15
N LEU A 306 5.74 23.68 20.79
CA LEU A 306 5.75 22.73 21.90
C LEU A 306 6.57 23.28 23.06
N ALA A 307 6.12 23.00 24.28
CA ALA A 307 6.86 23.25 25.50
C ALA A 307 8.23 22.56 25.49
N ALA A 308 9.17 23.14 26.23
CA ALA A 308 10.46 22.52 26.46
C ALA A 308 10.24 21.11 27.03
N ALA A 309 11.03 20.14 26.54
CA ALA A 309 10.95 18.79 27.07
C ALA A 309 11.26 18.84 28.58
N PRO A 310 10.50 18.14 29.43
CA PRO A 310 10.98 17.88 30.78
C PRO A 310 12.36 17.23 30.66
N THR A 311 13.32 17.67 31.47
CA THR A 311 14.63 17.04 31.55
C THR A 311 14.43 15.55 31.84
N ASP A 312 14.82 14.70 30.88
CA ASP A 312 14.66 13.26 30.95
C ASP A 312 15.34 12.71 32.21
N ASP A 313 14.59 12.12 33.13
CA ASP A 313 15.11 11.41 34.31
C ASP A 313 15.73 10.03 33.97
N GLY A 314 16.29 9.88 32.77
CA GLY A 314 17.07 8.70 32.38
C GLY A 314 16.27 7.41 32.20
N ALA A 315 14.95 7.47 32.02
CA ALA A 315 14.16 6.28 31.72
C ALA A 315 14.58 5.71 30.36
N ALA A 316 15.22 4.54 30.38
CA ALA A 316 15.64 3.87 29.16
C ALA A 316 14.43 3.65 28.23
N PRO A 317 14.56 3.95 26.92
CA PRO A 317 13.51 3.66 25.96
C PRO A 317 13.10 2.18 26.07
N PRO A 318 11.80 1.82 26.16
CA PRO A 318 11.38 0.42 26.13
C PRO A 318 12.00 -0.31 24.92
N ALA A 319 12.48 -1.55 25.11
CA ALA A 319 12.98 -2.35 24.01
C ALA A 319 11.88 -2.50 22.96
N GLY A 320 12.13 -2.02 21.73
CA GLY A 320 11.12 -1.98 20.68
C GLY A 320 11.61 -1.35 19.39
N GLU A 321 10.72 -1.31 18.39
CA GLU A 321 10.96 -0.71 17.09
C GLU A 321 11.25 0.80 17.23
N PRO A 322 12.44 1.28 16.81
CA PRO A 322 12.92 2.62 17.15
C PRO A 322 12.00 3.71 16.60
N VAL A 323 11.46 3.54 15.40
CA VAL A 323 10.57 4.53 14.77
C VAL A 323 9.25 4.65 15.55
N LEU A 324 8.60 3.52 15.85
CA LEU A 324 7.32 3.54 16.56
C LEU A 324 7.46 4.09 17.98
N GLN A 325 8.54 3.74 18.67
CA GLN A 325 8.85 4.31 19.96
C GLN A 325 8.95 5.84 19.91
N ARG A 326 9.69 6.39 18.95
CA ARG A 326 9.80 7.84 18.77
C ARG A 326 8.47 8.49 18.41
N LEU A 327 7.64 7.83 17.61
CA LEU A 327 6.28 8.30 17.31
C LEU A 327 5.37 8.32 18.55
N PHE A 328 5.48 7.33 19.45
CA PHE A 328 4.73 7.35 20.72
C PHE A 328 5.17 8.50 21.62
N VAL A 329 6.48 8.77 21.71
CA VAL A 329 7.02 9.93 22.43
C VAL A 329 6.51 11.23 21.81
N ALA A 330 6.55 11.35 20.48
CA ALA A 330 6.02 12.51 19.76
C ALA A 330 4.53 12.73 20.06
N ARG A 331 3.73 11.65 20.03
CA ARG A 331 2.29 11.69 20.33
C ARG A 331 2.02 12.09 21.77
N ALA A 332 2.81 11.62 22.73
CA ALA A 332 2.69 12.01 24.13
C ALA A 332 2.99 13.50 24.32
N ALA A 333 4.08 14.01 23.71
CA ALA A 333 4.43 15.43 23.76
C ALA A 333 3.33 16.32 23.17
N LEU A 334 2.80 15.97 22.01
CA LEU A 334 1.71 16.71 21.36
C LEU A 334 0.40 16.70 22.17
N ARG A 335 0.15 15.67 22.99
CA ARG A 335 -1.04 15.61 23.85
C ARG A 335 -0.87 16.36 25.17
N ALA A 336 0.34 16.41 25.68
CA ALA A 336 0.65 17.10 26.93
C ALA A 336 0.61 18.62 26.78
N ASP A 337 0.87 19.14 25.58
CA ASP A 337 0.84 20.57 25.32
C ASP A 337 -0.56 21.05 24.86
N PRO A 338 -1.26 21.89 25.64
CA PRO A 338 -2.55 22.43 25.23
C PRO A 338 -2.48 23.36 24.01
N ARG A 339 -1.31 23.95 23.71
CA ARG A 339 -1.13 24.81 22.52
C ARG A 339 -1.21 24.00 21.24
N ALA A 340 -0.77 22.74 21.29
CA ALA A 340 -0.84 21.85 20.14
C ALA A 340 -2.27 21.43 19.79
N ALA A 341 -3.23 21.57 20.72
CA ALA A 341 -4.62 21.25 20.47
C ALA A 341 -5.29 22.34 19.62
N GLY A 342 -5.58 22.01 18.36
CA GLY A 342 -6.33 22.88 17.44
C GLY A 342 -5.46 23.78 16.56
N GLU A 343 -4.13 23.68 16.66
CA GLU A 343 -3.24 24.49 15.82
C GLU A 343 -3.18 23.94 14.38
N GLU A 344 -3.68 24.73 13.44
CA GLU A 344 -3.58 24.42 12.01
C GLU A 344 -2.11 24.38 11.53
N SER A 345 -1.25 25.15 12.20
CA SER A 345 0.21 25.18 12.00
C SER A 345 0.90 23.82 12.23
N LEU A 346 0.33 22.95 13.06
CA LEU A 346 0.86 21.60 13.32
C LEU A 346 0.38 20.55 12.30
N ARG A 347 -0.52 20.93 11.38
CA ARG A 347 -1.03 19.99 10.36
C ARG A 347 0.09 19.39 9.49
N PRO A 348 1.10 20.15 9.02
CA PRO A 348 2.23 19.59 8.27
C PRO A 348 3.09 18.63 9.12
N LEU A 349 3.30 18.93 10.40
CA LEU A 349 4.05 18.05 11.33
C LEU A 349 3.36 16.69 11.49
N LEU A 350 2.04 16.70 11.73
CA LEU A 350 1.25 15.46 11.86
C LEU A 350 1.24 14.65 10.56
N ALA A 351 1.22 15.32 9.41
CA ALA A 351 1.33 14.65 8.10
C ALA A 351 2.71 14.01 7.92
N ALA A 352 3.79 14.69 8.31
CA ALA A 352 5.15 14.13 8.29
C ALA A 352 5.27 12.89 9.17
N PHE A 353 4.76 12.91 10.40
CA PHE A 353 4.76 11.73 11.28
C PHE A 353 3.97 10.55 10.69
N ALA A 354 2.79 10.80 10.14
CA ALA A 354 2.00 9.75 9.49
C ALA A 354 2.72 9.16 8.26
N ASP A 355 3.39 9.99 7.45
CA ASP A 355 4.12 9.51 6.27
C ASP A 355 5.39 8.74 6.63
N ILE A 356 6.12 9.17 7.68
CA ILE A 356 7.28 8.42 8.22
C ILE A 356 6.83 7.06 8.74
N GLU A 357 5.72 7.01 9.49
CA GLU A 357 5.15 5.76 10.00
C GLU A 357 4.76 4.81 8.85
N ALA A 358 4.04 5.32 7.85
CA ALA A 358 3.64 4.54 6.70
C ALA A 358 4.84 3.98 5.92
N LEU A 359 5.89 4.79 5.73
CA LEU A 359 7.13 4.36 5.10
C LEU A 359 7.81 3.23 5.89
N ASP A 360 7.82 3.33 7.23
CA ASP A 360 8.42 2.32 8.10
C ASP A 360 7.73 0.95 7.96
N TYR A 361 6.39 0.93 7.96
CA TYR A 361 5.63 -0.30 7.72
C TYR A 361 5.91 -0.92 6.34
N LEU A 362 5.96 -0.11 5.28
CA LEU A 362 6.23 -0.59 3.92
C LEU A 362 7.63 -1.17 3.78
N GLN A 363 8.64 -0.50 4.34
CA GLN A 363 10.01 -1.00 4.31
C GLN A 363 10.20 -2.26 5.16
N ARG A 364 9.54 -2.35 6.32
CA ARG A 364 9.53 -3.59 7.12
C ARG A 364 8.94 -4.74 6.31
N ALA A 365 7.83 -4.52 5.62
CA ALA A 365 7.23 -5.53 4.74
C ALA A 365 8.16 -5.90 3.57
N ALA A 366 8.87 -4.94 2.98
CA ALA A 366 9.81 -5.18 1.89
C ALA A 366 11.05 -5.98 2.33
N GLY A 367 11.46 -5.84 3.59
CA GLY A 367 12.57 -6.59 4.18
C GLY A 367 12.23 -8.01 4.65
N GLN A 368 10.95 -8.38 4.73
CA GLN A 368 10.54 -9.74 5.07
C GLN A 368 10.87 -10.71 3.93
N LYS A 369 11.14 -11.99 4.26
CA LYS A 369 11.58 -13.05 3.31
C LYS A 369 10.50 -13.51 2.30
N GLY A 370 9.55 -12.63 1.97
CA GLY A 370 8.39 -12.93 1.13
C GLY A 370 7.31 -13.70 1.88
N ASP A 371 6.11 -13.71 1.29
CA ASP A 371 4.97 -14.47 1.80
C ASP A 371 5.26 -15.99 1.68
N PRO A 372 5.29 -16.74 2.81
CA PRO A 372 5.53 -18.18 2.79
C PRO A 372 4.50 -18.93 1.94
N GLN A 373 3.25 -18.45 1.87
CA GLN A 373 2.20 -19.05 1.06
C GLN A 373 2.49 -18.84 -0.44
N ALA A 374 2.81 -17.62 -0.86
CA ALA A 374 3.22 -17.34 -2.23
C ALA A 374 4.43 -18.18 -2.66
N ARG A 375 5.42 -18.37 -1.77
CA ARG A 375 6.58 -19.24 -2.02
C ARG A 375 6.19 -20.71 -2.20
N ALA A 376 5.29 -21.23 -1.36
CA ALA A 376 4.82 -22.60 -1.46
C ALA A 376 3.98 -22.85 -2.74
N VAL A 377 3.21 -21.85 -3.18
CA VAL A 377 2.50 -21.87 -4.48
C VAL A 377 3.52 -21.95 -5.63
N ALA A 378 4.52 -21.08 -5.64
CA ALA A 378 5.54 -21.08 -6.69
C ALA A 378 6.31 -22.41 -6.74
N ALA A 379 6.72 -22.94 -5.58
CA ALA A 379 7.39 -24.24 -5.50
C ALA A 379 6.52 -25.39 -6.04
N THR A 380 5.22 -25.38 -5.75
CA THR A 380 4.28 -26.39 -6.28
C THR A 380 4.19 -26.30 -7.80
N PHE A 381 4.10 -25.08 -8.37
CA PHE A 381 4.08 -24.89 -9.82
C PHE A 381 5.35 -25.40 -10.50
N ASP A 382 6.52 -25.06 -9.94
CA ASP A 382 7.80 -25.46 -10.51
C ASP A 382 8.00 -26.98 -10.43
N ALA A 383 7.54 -27.62 -9.35
CA ALA A 383 7.57 -29.07 -9.19
C ALA A 383 6.68 -29.77 -10.24
N ILE A 384 5.47 -29.25 -10.49
CA ILE A 384 4.56 -29.78 -11.53
C ILE A 384 5.22 -29.69 -12.92
N LEU A 385 5.77 -28.52 -13.27
CA LEU A 385 6.43 -28.32 -14.56
C LEU A 385 7.67 -29.21 -14.72
N SER A 386 8.46 -29.36 -13.66
CA SER A 386 9.63 -30.26 -13.67
C SER A 386 9.22 -31.71 -13.85
N ALA A 387 8.19 -32.18 -13.12
CA ALA A 387 7.67 -33.53 -13.25
C ALA A 387 7.11 -33.78 -14.65
N GLN A 388 6.39 -32.82 -15.23
CA GLN A 388 5.87 -32.93 -16.59
C GLN A 388 7.00 -33.06 -17.61
N LYS A 389 8.04 -32.22 -17.50
CA LYS A 389 9.19 -32.26 -18.41
C LYS A 389 9.94 -33.59 -18.36
N THR A 390 10.09 -34.17 -17.18
CA THR A 390 10.84 -35.42 -16.98
C THR A 390 10.02 -36.65 -17.36
N GLU A 391 8.77 -36.73 -16.91
CA GLU A 391 7.99 -37.97 -16.98
C GLU A 391 7.13 -38.05 -18.26
N CYS A 392 6.77 -36.94 -18.91
CA CYS A 392 5.89 -36.94 -20.09
C CYS A 392 6.61 -37.08 -21.43
N THR A 393 7.75 -37.78 -21.48
CA THR A 393 8.62 -37.89 -22.68
C THR A 393 8.13 -38.86 -23.75
N CYS A 394 7.04 -39.61 -23.54
CA CYS A 394 6.56 -40.66 -24.46
C CYS A 394 5.84 -40.17 -25.72
N GLY A 395 5.72 -38.85 -25.93
CA GLY A 395 5.00 -38.24 -27.06
C GLY A 395 5.89 -37.52 -28.08
N GLY A 396 7.19 -37.83 -28.11
CA GLY A 396 8.16 -37.26 -29.07
C GLY A 396 8.27 -38.05 -30.35
#